data_AF-A0A4P6RD18-F1
#
_entry.id   AF-A0A4P6RD18-F1
#
_cell.length_a   1.000
_cell.length_b   1.000
_cell.length_c   1.000
_cell.angle_alpha   90.00
_cell.angle_beta   90.00
_cell.angle_gamma   90.00
#
_symmetry.space_group_name_H-M   'P 1'
#
loop_
_entity.id
_entity.type
_entity.pdbx_description
1 polymer ?
#
loop_
_entity_poly.entity_id
_entity_poly.type
_entity_poly.pdbx_seq_one_letter_code
_entity_poly.pdbx_strand_id
1 'polypeptide(L)' 'MMTTYTLQDGGIIAASCPADFVTKLRESSRFDSECTDQEYMYHFADRFHDQTGHVVRADTPEHFLEDLLSNGYMKVE' A
#
# COMPACT_ATOMS: atom_id res chain seq x y z
N MET A 1 14.22 -3.14 12.32
CA MET A 1 14.61 -4.08 11.26
C MET A 1 13.84 -3.70 10.01
N MET A 2 14.33 -4.03 8.82
CA MET A 2 13.68 -3.68 7.55
C MET A 2 12.99 -4.92 7.00
N THR A 3 11.75 -4.77 6.54
CA THR A 3 10.96 -5.82 5.91
C THR A 3 10.86 -5.53 4.43
N THR A 4 11.04 -6.56 3.60
CA THR A 4 10.97 -6.46 2.15
C THR A 4 9.63 -7.03 1.67
N TYR A 5 8.95 -6.25 0.82
CA TYR A 5 7.66 -6.57 0.24
C TYR A 5 7.80 -6.65 -1.28
N THR A 6 7.28 -7.72 -1.87
CA THR A 6 7.16 -7.88 -3.32
C THR A 6 5.70 -7.61 -3.72
N LEU A 7 5.49 -6.57 -4.53
CA LEU A 7 4.18 -6.16 -5.05
C LEU A 7 3.73 -7.09 -6.19
N GLN A 8 2.42 -7.10 -6.48
CA GLN A 8 1.84 -7.90 -7.56
C GLN A 8 2.43 -7.64 -8.95
N ASP A 9 2.90 -6.41 -9.20
CA ASP A 9 3.53 -6.02 -10.47
C ASP A 9 5.04 -6.33 -10.51
N GLY A 10 5.57 -6.96 -9.46
CA GLY A 10 6.99 -7.26 -9.29
C GLY A 10 7.81 -6.11 -8.70
N GLY A 11 7.20 -4.98 -8.35
CA GLY A 11 7.85 -3.92 -7.60
C GLY A 11 8.33 -4.40 -6.22
N ILE A 12 9.44 -3.84 -5.73
CA ILE A 12 10.01 -4.20 -4.43
C ILE A 12 10.04 -2.97 -3.54
N ILE A 13 9.48 -3.08 -2.34
CA ILE A 13 9.54 -2.04 -1.31
C ILE A 13 10.22 -2.63 -0.07
N ALA A 14 11.31 -2.01 0.36
CA ALA A 14 11.90 -2.25 1.67
C ALA A 14 11.43 -1.15 2.64
N ALA A 15 10.79 -1.51 3.75
CA ALA A 15 10.27 -0.56 4.71
C ALA A 15 10.61 -0.95 6.16
N SER A 16 10.75 0.07 7.00
CA SER A 16 11.08 -0.07 8.43
C SER A 16 9.85 -0.14 9.34
N CYS A 17 8.71 0.35 8.86
CA CYS A 17 7.41 0.32 9.52
C CYS A 17 6.28 0.50 8.48
N PRO A 18 4.99 0.32 8.85
CA PRO A 18 3.87 0.49 7.93
C PRO A 18 3.77 1.91 7.34
N ALA A 19 4.03 2.95 8.11
CA ALA A 19 4.05 4.32 7.60
C ALA A 19 5.12 4.52 6.51
N ASP A 20 6.35 4.07 6.75
CA ASP A 20 7.44 4.11 5.76
C ASP A 20 7.11 3.29 4.50
N PHE A 21 6.39 2.18 4.65
CA PHE A 21 5.87 1.43 3.51
C PHE A 21 4.90 2.27 2.67
N VAL A 22 3.90 2.90 3.30
CA VAL A 22 2.90 3.73 2.59
C VAL A 22 3.58 4.88 1.87
N THR A 23 4.52 5.59 2.52
CA THR A 23 5.26 6.67 1.88
C THR A 23 5.98 6.19 0.63
N LYS A 24 6.71 5.07 0.70
CA LYS A 24 7.41 4.50 -0.46
C LYS A 24 6.48 3.99 -1.55
N LEU A 25 5.36 3.40 -1.18
CA LEU A 25 4.34 2.96 -2.13
C LEU A 25 3.74 4.16 -2.87
N ARG A 26 3.42 5.25 -2.16
CA ARG A 26 2.94 6.50 -2.74
C ARG A 26 3.96 7.12 -3.69
N GLU A 27 5.20 7.28 -3.24
CA GLU A 27 6.26 7.93 -4.02
C GLU A 27 6.65 7.15 -5.28
N SER A 28 6.50 5.82 -5.26
CA SER A 28 6.75 4.96 -6.43
C SER A 28 5.52 4.80 -7.34
N SER A 29 4.35 5.27 -6.90
CA SER A 29 3.10 5.12 -7.64
C SER A 29 3.03 6.06 -8.84
N ARG A 30 2.37 5.60 -9.90
CA ARG A 30 1.98 6.44 -11.05
C ARG A 30 0.76 7.31 -10.75
N PHE A 31 0.08 7.07 -9.63
CA PHE A 31 -1.13 7.78 -9.21
C PHE A 31 -0.87 8.49 -7.89
N ASP A 32 -1.30 9.75 -7.80
CA ASP A 32 -1.30 10.55 -6.56
C ASP A 32 0.04 10.61 -5.81
N SER A 33 1.18 10.51 -6.51
CA SER A 33 2.52 10.54 -5.89
C SER A 33 2.80 11.85 -5.14
N GLU A 34 2.10 12.93 -5.48
CA GLU A 34 2.28 14.26 -4.91
C GLU A 34 1.33 14.56 -3.74
N CYS A 35 0.37 13.68 -3.43
CA CYS A 35 -0.56 13.89 -2.31
C CYS A 35 0.06 13.46 -0.96
N THR A 36 -0.68 13.62 0.13
CA THR A 36 -0.26 13.08 1.43
C THR A 36 -0.43 11.56 1.50
N ASP A 37 0.28 10.88 2.40
CA ASP A 37 0.12 9.43 2.62
C ASP A 37 -1.34 9.06 2.98
N GLN A 38 -2.03 9.92 3.72
CA GLN A 38 -3.42 9.70 4.10
C GLN A 38 -4.38 9.79 2.89
N GLU A 39 -4.23 10.81 2.05
CA GLU A 39 -5.01 10.95 0.81
C GLU A 39 -4.72 9.79 -0.14
N TYR A 40 -3.44 9.39 -0.25
CA TYR A 40 -3.03 8.27 -1.07
C TYR A 40 -3.73 6.98 -0.66
N MET A 41 -3.77 6.66 0.65
CA MET A 41 -4.44 5.46 1.15
C MET A 41 -5.94 5.47 0.81
N TYR A 42 -6.63 6.60 0.95
CA TYR A 42 -8.05 6.70 0.60
C TYR A 42 -8.29 6.48 -0.90
N HIS A 43 -7.57 7.21 -1.75
CA HIS A 43 -7.73 7.07 -3.20
C HIS A 43 -7.30 5.68 -3.69
N PHE A 44 -6.27 5.10 -3.07
CA PHE A 44 -5.87 3.72 -3.36
C PHE A 44 -7.00 2.75 -3.00
N ALA A 45 -7.58 2.86 -1.79
CA ALA A 45 -8.64 1.97 -1.35
C ALA A 45 -9.86 2.03 -2.28
N ASP A 46 -10.27 3.22 -2.71
CA ASP A 46 -11.36 3.41 -3.68
C ASP A 46 -11.03 2.75 -5.02
N ARG A 47 -9.84 3.04 -5.58
CA ARG A 47 -9.39 2.41 -6.83
C ARG A 47 -9.27 0.89 -6.73
N PHE A 48 -8.78 0.39 -5.61
CA PHE A 48 -8.58 -1.04 -5.39
C PHE A 48 -9.93 -1.75 -5.28
N HIS A 49 -10.90 -1.13 -4.62
CA HIS A 49 -12.28 -1.60 -4.57
C HIS A 49 -12.91 -1.63 -5.96
N ASP A 50 -12.80 -0.56 -6.73
CA ASP A 50 -13.36 -0.49 -8.09
C ASP A 50 -12.77 -1.57 -9.03
N GLN A 51 -11.48 -1.91 -8.86
CA GLN A 51 -10.79 -2.88 -9.70
C GLN A 51 -10.97 -4.34 -9.27
N THR A 52 -11.11 -4.60 -7.96
CA THR A 52 -11.02 -5.95 -7.40
C THR A 52 -12.24 -6.39 -6.61
N GLY A 53 -13.08 -5.45 -6.18
CA GLY A 53 -14.19 -5.65 -5.25
C GLY A 53 -13.78 -5.76 -3.78
N HIS A 54 -12.49 -5.80 -3.46
CA HIS A 54 -12.00 -5.89 -2.08
C HIS A 54 -12.01 -4.52 -1.39
N VAL A 55 -12.32 -4.51 -0.09
CA VAL A 55 -12.26 -3.32 0.74
C VAL A 55 -10.93 -3.30 1.50
N VAL A 56 -10.23 -2.16 1.46
CA VAL A 56 -8.98 -1.91 2.17
C VAL A 56 -9.21 -0.77 3.15
N ARG A 57 -8.87 -0.99 4.43
CA ARG A 57 -8.94 0.03 5.46
C ARG A 57 -7.84 1.07 5.26
N ALA A 58 -8.22 2.34 5.25
CA ALA A 58 -7.32 3.49 5.05
C ALA A 58 -7.29 4.42 6.26
N ASP A 59 -7.70 3.95 7.45
CA ASP A 59 -7.71 4.72 8.69
C ASP A 59 -6.33 4.80 9.36
N THR A 60 -5.51 3.75 9.22
CA THR A 60 -4.10 3.75 9.66
C THR A 60 -3.21 3.01 8.67
N PRO A 61 -1.90 3.34 8.60
CA PRO A 61 -0.94 2.59 7.80
C PRO A 61 -0.85 1.10 8.17
N GLU A 62 -1.06 0.76 9.45
CA GLU A 62 -1.06 -0.62 9.94
C GLU A 62 -2.20 -1.43 9.32
N HIS A 63 -3.44 -0.93 9.41
CA HIS A 63 -4.60 -1.61 8.82
C HIS A 63 -4.50 -1.71 7.30
N PHE A 64 -4.00 -0.66 6.65
CA PHE A 64 -3.79 -0.63 5.22
C PHE A 64 -2.80 -1.72 4.78
N LEU A 65 -1.65 -1.81 5.44
CA LEU A 65 -0.63 -2.82 5.17
C LEU A 65 -1.15 -4.26 5.36
N GLU A 66 -1.86 -4.51 6.47
CA GLU A 66 -2.48 -5.81 6.76
C GLU A 66 -3.46 -6.24 5.66
N ASP A 67 -4.31 -5.32 5.22
CA ASP A 67 -5.31 -5.60 4.19
C ASP A 67 -4.65 -5.84 2.83
N LEU A 68 -3.59 -5.11 2.47
CA LEU A 68 -2.84 -5.38 1.24
C LEU A 68 -2.18 -6.76 1.23
N LEU A 69 -1.67 -7.22 2.39
CA LEU A 69 -1.16 -8.59 2.53
C LEU A 69 -2.29 -9.62 2.41
N SER A 70 -3.41 -9.40 3.11
CA SER A 70 -4.55 -10.33 3.11
C SER A 70 -5.21 -10.44 1.74
N ASN A 71 -5.30 -9.35 0.99
CA ASN A 71 -5.85 -9.33 -0.38
C ASN A 71 -4.82 -9.76 -1.44
N GLY A 72 -3.60 -10.10 -1.02
CA GLY A 72 -2.55 -10.60 -1.91
C GLY A 72 -1.98 -9.56 -2.87
N TYR A 73 -2.16 -8.26 -2.60
CA TYR A 73 -1.56 -7.16 -3.37
C TYR A 73 -0.03 -7.17 -3.27
N MET A 74 0.48 -7.68 -2.15
CA MET A 74 1.91 -7.86 -1.92
C MET A 74 2.17 -9.10 -1.07
N LYS A 75 3.43 -9.52 -1.02
CA LYS A 75 3.91 -10.62 -0.17
C LYS A 75 5.17 -10.17 0.57
N VAL A 76 5.33 -10.67 1.80
CA VAL A 76 6.57 -10.53 2.55
C VAL A 76 7.56 -11.60 2.07
N GLU A 77 8.81 -11.21 1.83
CA GLU A 77 9.92 -12.13 1.56
C GLU A 77 10.47 -12.75 2.85
#